data_AF-A0A967KFQ9-F1
#
_entry.id   AF-A0A967KFQ9-F1
#
_cell.length_a   1.000
_cell.length_b   1.000
_cell.length_c   1.000
_cell.angle_alpha   90.00
_cell.angle_beta   90.00
_cell.angle_gamma   90.00
#
_symmetry.space_group_name_H-M   'P 1'
#
loop_
_entity.id
_entity.type
_entity.pdbx_description
1 polymer ?
#
loop_
_entity_poly.entity_id
_entity_poly.type
_entity_poly.pdbx_seq_one_letter_code
_entity_poly.pdbx_strand_id
1 'polypeptide(L)'
;AGGARLTASLNRTADGLETAAEAGPEAASAIARADSTLASLNRTSATLDRAVGSLETVLARLERGEGTLGQLSRNDSLYVNLNRAAESLERLLTDLRENPGRYIKLQIF
;
A
#
# COMPACT_ATOMS: atom_id res chain seq x y z
N ALA A 1 12.68 -0.37 59.64
CA ALA A 1 12.94 0.28 58.33
C ALA A 1 12.77 -0.64 57.10
N GLY A 2 12.60 -1.97 57.24
CA GLY A 2 12.53 -2.90 56.10
C GLY A 2 11.19 -2.98 55.34
N GLY A 3 10.05 -2.83 56.04
CA GLY A 3 8.71 -3.01 55.42
C GLY A 3 8.40 -2.02 54.30
N ALA A 4 8.71 -0.74 54.48
CA ALA A 4 8.43 0.30 53.48
C ALA A 4 9.19 0.11 52.15
N ARG A 5 10.38 -0.50 52.20
CA ARG A 5 11.18 -0.79 50.99
C ARG A 5 10.61 -1.95 50.19
N LEU A 6 10.06 -2.97 50.85
CA LEU A 6 9.42 -4.09 50.18
C LEU A 6 8.14 -3.65 49.46
N THR A 7 7.30 -2.84 50.13
CA THR A 7 6.07 -2.31 49.53
C THR A 7 6.36 -1.43 48.32
N ALA A 8 7.36 -0.55 48.39
CA ALA A 8 7.75 0.28 47.25
C ALA A 8 8.31 -0.54 46.07
N SER A 9 9.01 -1.64 46.33
CA SER A 9 9.49 -2.55 45.29
C SER A 9 8.33 -3.29 44.62
N LEU A 10 7.38 -3.79 45.41
CA LEU A 10 6.20 -4.49 44.88
C LEU A 10 5.34 -3.57 44.01
N ASN A 11 5.13 -2.33 44.45
CA ASN A 11 4.35 -1.36 43.69
C ASN A 11 5.00 -1.01 42.34
N ARG A 12 6.33 -0.84 42.32
CA ARG A 12 7.09 -0.57 41.08
C ARG A 12 7.07 -1.75 40.11
N THR A 13 7.03 -2.97 40.64
CA THR A 13 6.95 -4.18 39.82
C THR A 13 5.55 -4.35 39.24
N ALA A 14 4.50 -3.98 39.98
CA ALA A 14 3.12 -3.97 39.49
C ALA A 14 2.93 -2.95 38.35
N ASP A 15 3.44 -1.72 38.52
CA ASP A 15 3.45 -0.68 37.48
C ASP A 15 4.13 -1.18 36.19
N GLY A 16 5.32 -1.78 36.33
CA GLY A 16 6.07 -2.30 35.18
C GLY A 16 5.39 -3.47 34.47
N LEU A 17 4.59 -4.27 35.19
CA LEU A 17 3.79 -5.35 34.60
C LEU A 17 2.55 -4.82 33.88
N GLU A 18 1.93 -3.75 34.37
CA GLU A 18 0.80 -3.08 33.71
C GLU A 18 1.23 -2.43 32.40
N THR A 19 2.33 -1.67 32.42
CA THR A 19 2.89 -1.08 31.18
C THR A 19 3.34 -2.15 30.18
N ALA A 20 3.90 -3.28 30.66
CA ALA A 20 4.24 -4.41 29.79
C ALA A 20 3.01 -5.13 29.22
N ALA A 21 1.91 -5.18 29.98
CA ALA A 21 0.64 -5.74 29.53
C ALA A 21 -0.09 -4.82 28.55
N GLU A 22 0.09 -3.49 28.62
CA GLU A 22 -0.45 -2.49 27.68
C GLU A 22 0.29 -2.45 26.34
N ALA A 23 1.61 -2.69 26.35
CA ALA A 23 2.42 -2.74 25.13
C ALA A 23 2.04 -3.91 24.18
N GLY A 24 1.50 -5.01 24.72
CA GLY A 24 1.09 -6.18 23.94
C GLY A 24 -0.09 -5.94 22.99
N PRO A 25 -1.22 -5.39 23.48
CA PRO A 25 -2.38 -5.01 22.68
C PRO A 25 -2.08 -3.98 21.58
N GLU A 26 -1.22 -3.01 21.88
CA GLU A 26 -0.80 -1.97 20.92
C GLU A 26 0.02 -2.58 19.78
N ALA A 27 1.02 -3.41 20.11
CA ALA A 27 1.81 -4.14 19.12
C ALA A 27 0.92 -5.06 18.24
N ALA A 28 -0.02 -5.79 18.84
CA ALA A 28 -0.96 -6.62 18.10
C ALA A 28 -1.85 -5.79 17.15
N SER A 29 -2.30 -4.62 17.61
CA SER A 29 -3.11 -3.69 16.81
C SER A 29 -2.31 -3.07 15.66
N ALA A 30 -1.03 -2.74 15.89
CA ALA A 30 -0.13 -2.23 14.86
C ALA A 30 0.13 -3.29 13.77
N ILE A 31 0.34 -4.54 14.16
CA ILE A 31 0.49 -5.68 13.23
C ILE A 31 -0.79 -5.87 12.41
N ALA A 32 -1.96 -5.90 13.05
CA ALA A 32 -3.23 -6.07 12.34
C ALA A 32 -3.50 -4.94 11.33
N ARG A 33 -3.15 -3.69 11.68
CA ARG A 33 -3.23 -2.54 10.76
C ARG A 33 -2.27 -2.69 9.59
N ALA A 34 -1.04 -3.13 9.83
CA ALA A 34 -0.06 -3.40 8.78
C ALA A 34 -0.56 -4.47 7.80
N ASP A 35 -1.07 -5.60 8.31
CA ASP A 35 -1.64 -6.67 7.48
C ASP A 35 -2.82 -6.17 6.63
N SER A 36 -3.72 -5.39 7.21
CA SER A 36 -4.87 -4.82 6.48
C SER A 36 -4.44 -3.86 5.36
N THR A 37 -3.36 -3.10 5.60
CA THR A 37 -2.79 -2.16 4.64
C THR A 37 -2.12 -2.92 3.49
N LEU A 38 -1.33 -3.95 3.79
CA LEU A 38 -0.72 -4.83 2.79
C LEU A 38 -1.78 -5.53 1.92
N ALA A 39 -2.86 -6.02 2.53
CA ALA A 39 -3.97 -6.62 1.80
C ALA A 39 -4.69 -5.61 0.89
N SER A 40 -4.83 -4.35 1.33
CA SER A 40 -5.41 -3.29 0.51
C SER A 40 -4.52 -2.92 -0.68
N LEU A 41 -3.20 -2.87 -0.48
CA LEU A 41 -2.24 -2.61 -1.55
C LEU A 41 -2.21 -3.71 -2.61
N ASN A 42 -2.26 -4.98 -2.20
CA ASN A 42 -2.35 -6.09 -3.15
C ASN A 42 -3.61 -5.99 -4.03
N ARG A 43 -4.76 -5.60 -3.46
CA ARG A 43 -5.99 -5.36 -4.24
C ARG A 43 -5.88 -4.17 -5.18
N THR A 44 -5.24 -3.09 -4.73
CA THR A 44 -4.99 -1.91 -5.55
C THR A 44 -4.07 -2.25 -6.73
N SER A 45 -2.97 -2.97 -6.49
CA SER A 45 -2.07 -3.45 -7.53
C SER A 45 -2.82 -4.27 -8.58
N ALA A 46 -3.59 -5.28 -8.14
CA ALA A 46 -4.39 -6.10 -9.06
C ALA A 46 -5.46 -5.30 -9.84
N THR A 47 -5.93 -4.19 -9.29
CA THR A 47 -6.86 -3.28 -9.97
C THR A 47 -6.15 -2.42 -11.02
N LEU A 48 -4.94 -1.96 -10.71
CA LEU A 48 -4.09 -1.22 -11.64
C LEU A 48 -3.66 -2.11 -12.80
N ASP A 49 -3.26 -3.36 -12.55
CA ASP A 49 -2.89 -4.33 -13.59
C ASP A 49 -4.06 -4.55 -14.58
N ARG A 50 -5.29 -4.70 -14.06
CA ARG A 50 -6.49 -4.81 -14.90
C ARG A 50 -6.77 -3.55 -15.70
N ALA A 51 -6.55 -2.38 -15.10
CA ALA A 51 -6.74 -1.11 -15.80
C ALA A 51 -5.73 -0.95 -16.95
N VAL A 52 -4.46 -1.31 -16.73
CA VAL A 52 -3.42 -1.32 -17.77
C VAL A 52 -3.80 -2.28 -18.90
N GLY A 53 -4.16 -3.53 -18.60
CA GLY A 53 -4.56 -4.48 -19.64
C GLY A 53 -5.81 -4.04 -20.43
N SER A 54 -6.76 -3.37 -19.77
CA SER A 54 -7.93 -2.78 -20.45
C SER A 54 -7.51 -1.63 -21.37
N LEU A 55 -6.53 -0.83 -20.94
CA LEU A 55 -5.97 0.27 -21.70
C LEU A 55 -5.23 -0.21 -22.96
N GLU A 56 -4.38 -1.23 -22.81
CA GLU A 56 -3.69 -1.90 -23.92
C GLU A 56 -4.70 -2.44 -24.95
N THR A 57 -5.79 -3.04 -24.47
CA THR A 57 -6.85 -3.54 -25.36
C THR A 57 -7.52 -2.41 -26.15
N VAL A 58 -7.78 -1.26 -25.51
CA VAL A 58 -8.35 -0.09 -26.19
C VAL A 58 -7.36 0.46 -27.22
N LEU A 59 -6.08 0.56 -26.89
CA LEU A 59 -5.03 1.02 -27.79
C LEU A 59 -4.87 0.09 -29.00
N ALA A 60 -4.86 -1.22 -28.79
CA ALA A 60 -4.77 -2.20 -29.89
C ALA A 60 -5.97 -2.10 -30.85
N ARG A 61 -7.18 -1.88 -30.33
CA ARG A 61 -8.38 -1.67 -31.17
C ARG A 61 -8.32 -0.34 -31.92
N LEU A 62 -7.73 0.69 -31.31
CA LEU A 62 -7.50 2.00 -31.91
C LEU A 62 -6.51 1.90 -33.10
N GLU A 63 -5.39 1.21 -32.92
CA GLU A 63 -4.39 0.95 -33.98
C GLU A 63 -5.00 0.23 -35.19
N ARG A 64 -5.93 -0.71 -34.95
CA ARG A 64 -6.65 -1.42 -36.01
C ARG A 64 -7.77 -0.60 -36.66
N GLY A 65 -8.02 0.63 -36.19
CA GLY A 65 -9.05 1.50 -36.73
C GLY A 65 -10.48 1.03 -36.44
N GLU A 66 -10.70 0.23 -35.40
CA GLU A 66 -12.02 -0.33 -35.08
C GLU A 66 -12.94 0.70 -34.41
N GLY A 67 -14.18 0.82 -34.90
CA GLY A 67 -15.23 1.64 -34.29
C GLY A 67 -15.10 3.15 -34.54
N THR A 68 -15.92 3.94 -33.84
CA THR A 68 -15.93 5.42 -33.94
C THR A 68 -14.64 6.07 -33.42
N LEU A 69 -13.94 5.42 -32.48
CA LEU A 69 -12.62 5.85 -32.00
C LEU A 69 -11.52 5.62 -33.04
N GLY A 70 -11.56 4.50 -33.78
CA GLY A 70 -10.67 4.28 -34.93
C GLY A 70 -10.83 5.35 -36.03
N GLN A 71 -12.05 5.84 -36.24
CA GLN A 71 -12.31 6.99 -37.13
C GLN A 71 -11.81 8.33 -36.56
N LEU A 72 -11.66 8.45 -35.23
CA LEU A 72 -11.18 9.65 -34.53
C LEU A 72 -9.65 9.64 -34.30
N SER A 73 -8.99 8.48 -34.48
CA SER A 73 -7.60 8.17 -34.07
C SER A 73 -6.49 8.94 -34.80
N ARG A 74 -6.79 9.95 -35.62
CA ARG A 74 -5.76 10.72 -36.35
C ARG A 74 -5.00 11.72 -35.46
N ASN A 75 -4.88 11.44 -34.17
CA ASN A 75 -4.19 12.29 -33.19
C ASN A 75 -3.22 11.43 -32.38
N ASP A 76 -2.02 11.24 -32.94
CA ASP A 76 -0.89 10.51 -32.36
C ASP A 76 -0.62 10.89 -30.89
N SER A 77 -0.96 12.13 -30.52
CA SER A 77 -0.87 12.69 -29.17
C SER A 77 -1.57 11.84 -28.10
N LEU A 78 -2.77 11.32 -28.36
CA LEU A 78 -3.53 10.57 -27.36
C LEU A 78 -2.91 9.19 -27.13
N TYR A 79 -2.54 8.50 -28.21
CA TYR A 79 -1.83 7.22 -28.14
C TYR A 79 -0.52 7.36 -27.36
N VAL A 80 0.30 8.37 -27.71
CA VAL A 80 1.58 8.64 -27.07
C VAL A 80 1.43 8.94 -25.57
N ASN A 81 0.44 9.75 -25.18
CA ASN A 81 0.20 10.08 -23.78
C ASN A 81 -0.29 8.88 -22.98
N LEU A 82 -1.14 8.04 -23.57
CA LEU A 82 -1.65 6.83 -22.93
C LEU A 82 -0.55 5.79 -22.73
N ASN A 83 0.30 5.61 -23.74
CA ASN A 83 1.45 4.72 -23.65
C ASN A 83 2.44 5.18 -22.57
N ARG A 84 2.75 6.49 -22.50
CA ARG A 84 3.58 7.04 -21.41
C ARG A 84 2.95 6.85 -20.03
N ALA A 85 1.63 6.97 -19.92
CA ALA A 85 0.93 6.76 -18.66
C ALA A 85 1.01 5.29 -18.22
N ALA A 86 0.82 4.35 -19.14
CA ALA A 86 0.98 2.92 -18.88
C ALA A 86 2.40 2.58 -18.41
N GLU A 87 3.41 3.08 -19.13
CA GLU A 87 4.82 2.85 -18.80
C GLU A 87 5.21 3.47 -17.44
N SER A 88 4.66 4.64 -17.11
CA SER A 88 4.88 5.27 -15.80
C SER A 88 4.23 4.48 -14.67
N LEU A 89 3.06 3.89 -14.91
CA LEU A 89 2.35 3.07 -13.95
C LEU A 89 3.08 1.74 -13.73
N GLU A 90 3.57 1.09 -14.78
CA GLU A 90 4.37 -0.14 -14.68
C GLU A 90 5.63 0.08 -13.84
N ARG A 91 6.34 1.19 -14.08
CA ARG A 91 7.51 1.58 -13.27
C ARG A 91 7.15 1.78 -11.80
N LEU A 92 6.03 2.44 -11.52
CA LEU A 92 5.56 2.65 -10.15
C LEU A 92 5.22 1.33 -9.46
N LEU A 93 4.50 0.43 -10.14
CA LEU A 93 4.14 -0.88 -9.60
C LEU A 93 5.37 -1.74 -9.34
N THR A 94 6.35 -1.70 -10.25
CA THR A 94 7.64 -2.39 -10.09
C THR A 94 8.39 -1.85 -8.88
N ASP A 95 8.54 -0.53 -8.77
CA ASP A 95 9.23 0.09 -7.63
C ASP A 95 8.50 -0.12 -6.31
N LEU A 96 7.16 -0.15 -6.30
CA LEU A 96 6.39 -0.48 -5.10
C LEU A 96 6.64 -1.93 -4.67
N ARG A 97 6.75 -2.86 -5.62
CA ARG A 97 6.99 -4.29 -5.34
C ARG A 97 8.41 -4.53 -4.81
N GLU A 98 9.39 -3.79 -5.31
CA GLU A 98 10.79 -3.87 -4.88
C GLU A 98 11.04 -3.08 -3.58
N ASN A 99 10.41 -1.92 -3.42
CA ASN A 99 10.64 -0.96 -2.34
C ASN A 99 9.34 -0.52 -1.63
N PRO A 100 8.57 -1.44 -1.02
CA PRO A 100 7.27 -1.12 -0.43
C PRO A 100 7.37 -0.05 0.68
N GLY A 101 8.48 -0.02 1.43
CA GLY A 101 8.70 0.94 2.52
C GLY A 101 8.83 2.41 2.07
N ARG A 102 9.12 2.70 0.79
CA ARG A 102 9.14 4.08 0.27
C ARG A 102 7.75 4.70 0.20
N TYR A 103 6.72 3.87 0.06
CA TYR A 103 5.34 4.30 -0.22
C TYR A 103 4.39 3.96 0.93
N ILE A 104 4.78 3.06 1.83
CA ILE A 104 4.00 2.65 3.01
C ILE A 104 4.70 3.18 4.26
N LYS A 105 4.21 4.29 4.82
CA LYS A 105 4.63 4.77 6.15
C LYS A 105 3.71 4.16 7.20
N LEU A 106 4.19 3.14 7.90
CA LEU A 106 3.51 2.61 9.07
C LEU A 106 3.68 3.61 10.23
N GLN A 107 2.62 4.35 10.55
CA GLN A 107 2.59 5.15 11.77
C GLN A 107 2.27 4.23 12.95
N ILE A 108 3.29 3.97 13.74
CA ILE A 108 3.20 3.31 15.05
C ILE A 108 2.92 4.43 16.05
N PHE A 109 1.73 4.39 16.66
CA PHE A 109 1.33 5.24 17.80
C PHE A 109 1.14 4.33 18.99
#